data_AF-A0A1G3X861-F1
#
_entry.id   AF-A0A1G3X861-F1
#
_cell.length_a   1.000
_cell.length_b   1.000
_cell.length_c   1.000
_cell.angle_alpha   90.00
_cell.angle_beta   90.00
_cell.angle_gamma   90.00
#
_symmetry.space_group_name_H-M   'P 1'
#
loop_
_entity.id
_entity.type
_entity.pdbx_description
1 polymer ?
#
loop_
_entity_poly.entity_id
_entity_poly.type
_entity_poly.pdbx_seq_one_letter_code
_entity_poly.pdbx_strand_id
1 'polypeptide(L)'
;MATIQIKRRTTAGTGPLVGTTGSVKAGEPLVDFNGEHLYIAKADKTASVSVPLADSDYLKIPSTSKVDTQIDTKITALGLGTAATKNTGTGNGNVPILDANGKLADSVVPKIAMTNTFVVASQTAMLALSTAQEGDVAVRTDLNKSFILKASPYSTLANWQELLSPTDAVTSVNGSTGAVSITLAGLGGVASSTYNTHVSSNLHLTETQRNVIANIMNSRVVSGAGSDFSTSQSAFDAAVIGSGLKINQVIDSNYTPQLIKYSIGIDSSKVLQPTSIIDGGTY
;
A
#
# COMPACT_ATOMS: atom_id res chain seq x y z
N MET A 1 -92.21 9.40 -3.56
CA MET A 1 -90.83 8.94 -3.30
C MET A 1 -90.72 7.51 -3.79
N ALA A 2 -89.74 7.18 -4.62
CA ALA A 2 -89.48 5.79 -5.00
C ALA A 2 -88.77 5.10 -3.83
N THR A 3 -89.42 4.10 -3.21
CA THR A 3 -88.80 3.30 -2.16
C THR A 3 -87.97 2.20 -2.81
N ILE A 4 -86.64 2.28 -2.70
CA ILE A 4 -85.75 1.21 -3.15
C ILE A 4 -85.87 0.07 -2.15
N GLN A 5 -86.51 -1.05 -2.55
CA GLN A 5 -86.53 -2.27 -1.75
C GLN A 5 -85.23 -3.05 -2.00
N ILE A 6 -84.43 -3.23 -0.94
CA ILE A 6 -83.23 -4.08 -0.99
C ILE A 6 -83.64 -5.48 -0.52
N LYS A 7 -83.62 -6.46 -1.42
CA LYS A 7 -83.86 -7.86 -1.01
C LYS A 7 -82.56 -8.49 -0.53
N ARG A 8 -82.59 -8.99 0.71
CA ARG A 8 -81.56 -9.89 1.25
C ARG A 8 -81.89 -11.31 0.80
N ARG A 9 -80.88 -12.07 0.40
CA ARG A 9 -81.02 -13.53 0.23
C ARG A 9 -81.32 -14.13 1.61
N THR A 10 -82.42 -14.86 1.75
CA THR A 10 -82.89 -15.40 3.04
C THR A 10 -82.28 -16.75 3.41
N THR A 11 -81.37 -17.29 2.60
CA THR A 11 -80.71 -18.59 2.84
C THR A 11 -79.20 -18.43 2.82
N ALA A 12 -78.49 -19.17 3.69
CA ALA A 12 -77.03 -19.20 3.75
C ALA A 12 -76.43 -19.65 2.40
N GLY A 13 -75.95 -18.69 1.62
CA GLY A 13 -75.28 -18.95 0.34
C GLY A 13 -74.88 -17.63 -0.31
N THR A 14 -73.78 -17.65 -1.05
CA THR A 14 -73.30 -16.51 -1.85
C THR A 14 -74.06 -16.44 -3.18
N GLY A 15 -74.19 -15.25 -3.76
CA GLY A 15 -74.80 -14.99 -5.07
C GLY A 15 -76.21 -14.37 -5.07
N PRO A 16 -76.80 -14.11 -6.26
CA PRO A 16 -78.12 -13.50 -6.41
C PRO A 16 -79.24 -14.50 -6.10
N LEU A 17 -80.50 -14.08 -5.91
CA LEU A 17 -81.60 -15.06 -5.77
C LEU A 17 -81.68 -15.96 -7.03
N VAL A 18 -81.57 -17.27 -6.85
CA VAL A 18 -81.67 -18.26 -7.93
C VAL A 18 -82.58 -19.41 -7.50
N GLY A 19 -83.18 -20.11 -8.44
CA GLY A 19 -84.06 -21.25 -8.19
C GLY A 19 -85.45 -21.11 -8.78
N THR A 20 -86.34 -22.04 -8.46
CA THR A 20 -87.68 -22.18 -9.06
C THR A 20 -88.78 -21.42 -8.32
N THR A 21 -88.43 -20.65 -7.29
CA THR A 21 -89.36 -19.88 -6.46
C THR A 21 -88.87 -18.45 -6.22
N GLY A 22 -89.80 -17.52 -5.98
CA GLY A 22 -89.50 -16.11 -5.69
C GLY A 22 -89.67 -15.19 -6.90
N SER A 23 -89.57 -13.88 -6.67
CA SER A 23 -89.72 -12.86 -7.70
C SER A 23 -88.72 -11.73 -7.53
N VAL A 24 -88.25 -11.19 -8.64
CA VAL A 24 -87.47 -9.95 -8.69
C VAL A 24 -88.11 -8.93 -9.62
N LYS A 25 -87.82 -7.66 -9.36
CA LYS A 25 -88.20 -6.54 -10.21
C LYS A 25 -86.99 -5.97 -10.94
N ALA A 26 -87.20 -5.46 -12.15
CA ALA A 26 -86.15 -4.80 -12.92
C ALA A 26 -85.51 -3.68 -12.08
N GLY A 27 -84.19 -3.66 -12.01
CA GLY A 27 -83.43 -2.69 -11.22
C GLY A 27 -83.37 -2.99 -9.72
N GLU A 28 -84.00 -4.07 -9.25
CA GLU A 28 -83.97 -4.43 -7.82
C GLU A 28 -82.55 -4.88 -7.40
N PRO A 29 -81.94 -4.22 -6.39
CA PRO A 29 -80.62 -4.58 -5.89
C PRO A 29 -80.71 -5.75 -4.91
N LEU A 30 -79.78 -6.69 -5.06
CA LEU A 30 -79.57 -7.83 -4.18
C LEU A 30 -78.13 -7.78 -3.67
N VAL A 31 -77.98 -7.49 -2.39
CA VAL A 31 -76.67 -7.38 -1.75
C VAL A 31 -76.25 -8.76 -1.25
N ASP A 32 -75.09 -9.22 -1.72
CA ASP A 32 -74.41 -10.39 -1.17
C ASP A 32 -73.40 -9.93 -0.11
N PHE A 33 -73.81 -9.96 1.17
CA PHE A 33 -72.96 -9.50 2.27
C PHE A 33 -71.78 -10.42 2.55
N ASN A 34 -71.89 -11.69 2.17
CA ASN A 34 -70.86 -12.71 2.43
C ASN A 34 -70.15 -13.14 1.15
N GLY A 35 -70.44 -12.48 0.02
CA GLY A 35 -69.82 -12.78 -1.27
C GLY A 35 -69.35 -11.53 -1.99
N GLU A 36 -69.03 -11.73 -3.25
CA GLU A 36 -68.07 -10.88 -3.96
C GLU A 36 -68.73 -9.85 -4.88
N HIS A 37 -70.06 -9.76 -4.90
CA HIS A 37 -70.80 -8.98 -5.88
C HIS A 37 -72.08 -8.33 -5.32
N LEU A 38 -72.42 -7.16 -5.85
CA LEU A 38 -73.79 -6.63 -5.86
C LEU A 38 -74.49 -7.09 -7.14
N TYR A 39 -75.71 -7.58 -7.00
CA TYR A 39 -76.50 -8.05 -8.13
C TYR A 39 -77.69 -7.11 -8.37
N ILE A 40 -77.98 -6.79 -9.62
CA ILE A 40 -79.16 -5.99 -9.99
C ILE A 40 -79.98 -6.80 -10.99
N ALA A 41 -81.24 -7.08 -10.66
CA ALA A 41 -82.11 -7.82 -11.57
C ALA A 41 -82.31 -7.04 -12.89
N LYS A 42 -82.12 -7.70 -14.03
CA LYS A 42 -82.22 -7.07 -15.35
C LYS A 42 -83.66 -6.81 -15.77
N ALA A 43 -84.59 -7.62 -15.30
CA ALA A 43 -85.99 -7.58 -15.68
C ALA A 43 -86.89 -8.06 -14.53
N ASP A 44 -88.18 -7.74 -14.62
CA ASP A 44 -89.21 -8.36 -13.81
C ASP A 44 -89.28 -9.86 -14.13
N LYS A 45 -89.11 -10.71 -13.11
CA LYS A 45 -89.16 -12.15 -13.30
C LYS A 45 -89.68 -12.84 -12.04
N THR A 46 -90.69 -13.69 -12.22
CA THR A 46 -91.20 -14.60 -11.18
C THR A 46 -90.77 -16.01 -11.55
N ALA A 47 -90.05 -16.65 -10.64
CA ALA A 47 -89.54 -17.99 -10.84
C ALA A 47 -90.67 -19.03 -10.85
N SER A 48 -90.51 -20.03 -11.69
CA SER A 48 -91.30 -21.27 -11.68
C SER A 48 -90.39 -22.46 -11.99
N VAL A 49 -90.93 -23.68 -11.92
CA VAL A 49 -90.19 -24.89 -12.31
C VAL A 49 -89.72 -24.83 -13.77
N SER A 50 -90.54 -24.27 -14.67
CA SER A 50 -90.23 -24.16 -16.10
C SER A 50 -89.42 -22.92 -16.47
N VAL A 51 -89.37 -21.90 -15.58
CA VAL A 51 -88.67 -20.64 -15.80
C VAL A 51 -88.00 -20.21 -14.48
N PRO A 52 -86.88 -20.82 -14.08
CA PRO A 52 -86.20 -20.47 -12.84
C PRO A 52 -85.53 -19.09 -12.93
N LEU A 53 -85.30 -18.48 -11.77
CA LEU A 53 -84.30 -17.41 -11.62
C LEU A 53 -82.90 -18.01 -11.71
N ALA A 54 -82.05 -17.38 -12.50
CA ALA A 54 -80.68 -17.79 -12.75
C ALA A 54 -79.72 -16.60 -12.67
N ASP A 55 -78.43 -16.88 -12.49
CA ASP A 55 -77.37 -15.88 -12.46
C ASP A 55 -77.38 -14.93 -13.67
N SER A 56 -77.78 -15.41 -14.84
CA SER A 56 -77.89 -14.64 -16.07
C SER A 56 -78.97 -13.55 -16.01
N ASP A 57 -79.92 -13.64 -15.08
CA ASP A 57 -80.97 -12.63 -14.89
C ASP A 57 -80.46 -11.37 -14.16
N TYR A 58 -79.21 -11.38 -13.69
CA TYR A 58 -78.64 -10.31 -12.86
C TYR A 58 -77.44 -9.63 -13.51
N LEU A 59 -77.41 -8.31 -13.52
CA LEU A 59 -76.17 -7.58 -13.71
C LEU A 59 -75.30 -7.76 -12.46
N LYS A 60 -74.07 -8.22 -12.63
CA LYS A 60 -73.13 -8.50 -11.55
C LYS A 60 -72.13 -7.34 -11.44
N ILE A 61 -72.05 -6.72 -10.28
CA ILE A 61 -71.11 -5.64 -9.97
C ILE A 61 -70.12 -6.18 -8.94
N PRO A 62 -68.83 -6.37 -9.27
CA PRO A 62 -67.86 -6.90 -8.33
C PRO A 62 -67.54 -5.91 -7.20
N SER A 63 -67.29 -6.44 -6.01
CA SER A 63 -66.69 -5.70 -4.91
C SER A 63 -65.22 -5.39 -5.20
N THR A 64 -64.64 -4.43 -4.49
CA THR A 64 -63.19 -4.14 -4.57
C THR A 64 -62.37 -5.38 -4.24
N SER A 65 -62.73 -6.12 -3.20
CA SER A 65 -62.07 -7.38 -2.81
C SER A 65 -62.06 -8.43 -3.94
N LYS A 66 -63.13 -8.54 -4.71
CA LYS A 66 -63.20 -9.42 -5.88
C LYS A 66 -62.28 -8.96 -7.01
N VAL A 67 -62.22 -7.65 -7.24
CA VAL A 67 -61.33 -7.08 -8.26
C VAL A 67 -59.87 -7.30 -7.87
N ASP A 68 -59.51 -7.00 -6.63
CA ASP A 68 -58.16 -7.15 -6.09
C ASP A 68 -57.71 -8.62 -6.15
N THR A 69 -58.54 -9.54 -5.65
CA THR A 69 -58.26 -11.00 -5.71
C THR A 69 -58.04 -11.48 -7.14
N GLN A 70 -58.83 -10.99 -8.11
CA GLN A 70 -58.66 -11.34 -9.51
C GLN A 70 -57.35 -10.81 -10.10
N ILE A 71 -56.94 -9.59 -9.74
CA ILE A 71 -55.67 -9.00 -10.16
C ILE A 71 -54.51 -9.83 -9.58
N ASP A 72 -54.52 -10.11 -8.28
CA ASP A 72 -53.48 -10.89 -7.59
C ASP A 72 -53.36 -12.32 -8.14
N THR A 73 -54.51 -12.96 -8.41
CA THR A 73 -54.55 -14.29 -9.03
C THR A 73 -53.90 -14.27 -10.41
N LYS A 74 -54.18 -13.24 -11.23
CA LYS A 74 -53.56 -13.11 -12.56
C LYS A 74 -52.08 -12.81 -12.50
N ILE A 75 -51.64 -11.95 -11.59
CA ILE A 75 -50.21 -11.66 -11.34
C ILE A 75 -49.47 -12.95 -10.99
N THR A 76 -50.04 -13.76 -10.11
CA THR A 76 -49.47 -15.05 -9.69
C THR A 76 -49.47 -16.06 -10.84
N ALA A 77 -50.60 -16.24 -11.53
CA ALA A 77 -50.75 -17.22 -12.60
C ALA A 77 -49.82 -16.95 -13.79
N LEU A 78 -49.53 -15.67 -14.07
CA LEU A 78 -48.62 -15.25 -15.14
C LEU A 78 -47.17 -15.09 -14.67
N GLY A 79 -46.87 -15.33 -13.38
CA GLY A 79 -45.52 -15.22 -12.83
C GLY A 79 -44.93 -13.81 -12.90
N LEU A 80 -45.76 -12.76 -12.88
CA LEU A 80 -45.30 -11.37 -13.07
C LEU A 80 -44.52 -10.82 -11.86
N GLY A 81 -44.61 -11.49 -10.71
CA GLY A 81 -43.93 -11.10 -9.47
C GLY A 81 -44.57 -9.90 -8.76
N THR A 82 -44.02 -9.54 -7.60
CA THR A 82 -44.57 -8.47 -6.74
C THR A 82 -44.34 -7.06 -7.29
N ALA A 83 -43.43 -6.89 -8.25
CA ALA A 83 -43.18 -5.61 -8.91
C ALA A 83 -44.36 -5.16 -9.79
N ALA A 84 -45.20 -6.10 -10.25
CA ALA A 84 -46.36 -5.81 -11.11
C ALA A 84 -47.41 -4.90 -10.46
N THR A 85 -47.40 -4.78 -9.12
CA THR A 85 -48.32 -3.89 -8.37
C THR A 85 -47.70 -2.52 -8.06
N LYS A 86 -46.54 -2.20 -8.62
CA LYS A 86 -45.77 -0.97 -8.30
C LYS A 86 -45.65 -0.07 -9.52
N ASN A 87 -45.50 1.23 -9.28
CA ASN A 87 -45.26 2.21 -10.34
C ASN A 87 -43.85 2.06 -10.90
N THR A 88 -43.71 2.08 -12.23
CA THR A 88 -42.41 2.06 -12.90
C THR A 88 -41.91 3.48 -13.21
N GLY A 89 -40.60 3.66 -13.32
CA GLY A 89 -39.98 4.91 -13.78
C GLY A 89 -38.77 5.34 -12.94
N THR A 90 -38.38 6.60 -13.07
CA THR A 90 -37.17 7.17 -12.44
C THR A 90 -37.45 8.10 -11.25
N GLY A 91 -38.73 8.29 -10.88
CA GLY A 91 -39.12 9.11 -9.73
C GLY A 91 -38.89 8.40 -8.39
N ASN A 92 -38.84 9.19 -7.30
CA ASN A 92 -38.70 8.65 -5.96
C ASN A 92 -39.82 7.64 -5.65
N GLY A 93 -39.44 6.43 -5.20
CA GLY A 93 -40.38 5.35 -4.88
C GLY A 93 -40.85 4.49 -6.06
N ASN A 94 -40.40 4.77 -7.30
CA ASN A 94 -40.71 3.93 -8.46
C ASN A 94 -39.74 2.75 -8.61
N VAL A 95 -40.20 1.70 -9.31
CA VAL A 95 -39.36 0.57 -9.76
C VAL A 95 -38.68 0.94 -11.09
N PRO A 96 -37.34 0.94 -11.16
CA PRO A 96 -36.63 1.18 -12.41
C PRO A 96 -36.85 0.05 -13.42
N ILE A 97 -36.98 0.41 -14.71
CA ILE A 97 -37.01 -0.56 -15.82
C ILE A 97 -35.60 -0.69 -16.39
N LEU A 98 -35.21 -1.92 -16.74
CA LEU A 98 -33.93 -2.20 -17.40
C LEU A 98 -33.94 -1.66 -18.85
N ASP A 99 -32.78 -1.25 -19.34
CA ASP A 99 -32.55 -0.88 -20.72
C ASP A 99 -32.59 -2.09 -21.67
N ALA A 100 -32.36 -1.85 -22.96
CA ALA A 100 -32.34 -2.90 -23.98
C ALA A 100 -31.26 -3.98 -23.74
N ASN A 101 -30.28 -3.72 -22.88
CA ASN A 101 -29.21 -4.65 -22.51
C ASN A 101 -29.49 -5.39 -21.20
N GLY A 102 -30.68 -5.20 -20.60
CA GLY A 102 -31.02 -5.80 -19.32
C GLY A 102 -30.28 -5.18 -18.14
N LYS A 103 -29.87 -3.91 -18.24
CA LYS A 103 -29.17 -3.17 -17.18
C LYS A 103 -29.99 -1.98 -16.70
N LEU A 104 -29.72 -1.51 -15.49
CA LEU A 104 -30.23 -0.21 -15.08
C LEU A 104 -29.60 0.88 -15.95
N ALA A 105 -30.39 1.85 -16.41
CA ALA A 105 -29.87 2.96 -17.20
C ALA A 105 -28.92 3.85 -16.37
N ASP A 106 -27.90 4.42 -16.99
CA ASP A 106 -26.94 5.32 -16.32
C ASP A 106 -27.60 6.56 -15.68
N SER A 107 -28.83 6.90 -16.09
CA SER A 107 -29.61 7.98 -15.49
C SER A 107 -30.22 7.62 -14.13
N VAL A 108 -30.32 6.33 -13.78
CA VAL A 108 -30.86 5.86 -12.48
C VAL A 108 -29.79 5.37 -11.51
N VAL A 109 -28.58 5.07 -11.99
CA VAL A 109 -27.44 4.68 -11.15
C VAL A 109 -26.50 5.87 -11.04
N PRO A 110 -26.10 6.31 -9.83
CA PRO A 110 -25.00 7.25 -9.70
C PRO A 110 -23.76 6.66 -10.38
N LYS A 111 -23.11 7.41 -11.29
CA LYS A 111 -21.89 6.95 -11.95
C LYS A 111 -20.87 6.50 -10.89
N ILE A 112 -20.65 5.19 -10.76
CA ILE A 112 -19.58 4.66 -9.93
C ILE A 112 -18.27 4.90 -10.71
N ALA A 113 -17.40 5.73 -10.12
CA ALA A 113 -16.14 6.12 -10.70
C ALA A 113 -15.17 4.92 -10.69
N MET A 114 -14.53 4.67 -11.85
CA MET A 114 -13.58 3.60 -12.21
C MET A 114 -14.24 2.33 -12.76
N THR A 115 -14.62 2.36 -14.06
CA THR A 115 -15.08 1.17 -14.78
C THR A 115 -13.89 0.40 -15.38
N ASN A 116 -12.84 1.10 -15.82
CA ASN A 116 -11.69 0.50 -16.50
C ASN A 116 -10.35 1.21 -16.20
N THR A 117 -9.25 0.47 -16.43
CA THR A 117 -7.88 1.01 -16.47
C THR A 117 -7.27 0.74 -17.85
N PHE A 118 -6.74 1.77 -18.50
CA PHE A 118 -6.10 1.71 -19.81
C PHE A 118 -4.60 1.96 -19.66
N VAL A 119 -3.76 1.01 -20.06
CA VAL A 119 -2.31 1.21 -20.15
C VAL A 119 -1.98 1.76 -21.53
N VAL A 120 -1.43 2.98 -21.59
CA VAL A 120 -1.17 3.71 -22.83
C VAL A 120 0.26 4.24 -22.88
N ALA A 121 0.86 4.19 -24.07
CA ALA A 121 2.26 4.56 -24.26
C ALA A 121 2.51 6.06 -24.45
N SER A 122 1.46 6.90 -24.54
CA SER A 122 1.59 8.35 -24.72
C SER A 122 0.32 9.12 -24.41
N GLN A 123 0.41 10.44 -24.33
CA GLN A 123 -0.75 11.34 -24.28
C GLN A 123 -1.68 11.16 -25.49
N THR A 124 -1.12 11.07 -26.70
CA THR A 124 -1.91 10.91 -27.91
C THR A 124 -2.73 9.63 -27.87
N ALA A 125 -2.15 8.53 -27.40
CA ALA A 125 -2.85 7.28 -27.20
C ALA A 125 -3.94 7.38 -26.11
N MET A 126 -3.69 8.12 -25.02
CA MET A 126 -4.68 8.41 -23.97
C MET A 126 -5.90 9.17 -24.50
N LEU A 127 -5.68 10.22 -25.31
CA LEU A 127 -6.76 11.04 -25.87
C LEU A 127 -7.51 10.34 -27.02
N ALA A 128 -6.90 9.29 -27.61
CA ALA A 128 -7.46 8.49 -28.70
C ALA A 128 -8.17 7.21 -28.23
N LEU A 129 -8.37 7.02 -26.91
CA LEU A 129 -9.22 5.94 -26.39
C LEU A 129 -10.61 6.00 -27.05
N SER A 130 -11.31 4.87 -27.13
CA SER A 130 -12.62 4.80 -27.82
C SER A 130 -13.80 4.53 -26.89
N THR A 131 -13.52 4.18 -25.63
CA THR A 131 -14.49 3.63 -24.68
C THR A 131 -14.30 4.14 -23.25
N ALA A 132 -13.42 5.13 -23.03
CA ALA A 132 -13.19 5.67 -21.70
C ALA A 132 -14.42 6.43 -21.18
N GLN A 133 -14.70 6.29 -19.89
CA GLN A 133 -15.80 6.95 -19.19
C GLN A 133 -15.26 7.77 -18.02
N GLU A 134 -16.07 8.73 -17.54
CA GLU A 134 -15.72 9.48 -16.33
C GLU A 134 -15.46 8.50 -15.17
N GLY A 135 -14.32 8.68 -14.51
CA GLY A 135 -13.80 7.78 -13.49
C GLY A 135 -12.77 6.79 -14.01
N ASP A 136 -12.64 6.54 -15.31
CA ASP A 136 -11.62 5.61 -15.83
C ASP A 136 -10.20 6.15 -15.66
N VAL A 137 -9.23 5.23 -15.53
CA VAL A 137 -7.82 5.57 -15.32
C VAL A 137 -7.00 5.25 -16.56
N ALA A 138 -6.17 6.19 -16.98
CA ALA A 138 -5.10 5.99 -17.95
C ALA A 138 -3.75 5.91 -17.24
N VAL A 139 -3.07 4.77 -17.36
CA VAL A 139 -1.69 4.57 -16.90
C VAL A 139 -0.77 4.92 -18.07
N ARG A 140 -0.08 6.05 -17.95
CA ARG A 140 0.83 6.57 -18.97
C ARG A 140 2.26 6.11 -18.70
N THR A 141 2.71 5.12 -19.47
CA THR A 141 4.05 4.53 -19.29
C THR A 141 5.18 5.45 -19.74
N ASP A 142 4.88 6.45 -20.57
CA ASP A 142 5.86 7.47 -20.99
C ASP A 142 6.23 8.44 -19.87
N LEU A 143 5.35 8.64 -18.89
CA LEU A 143 5.57 9.52 -17.74
C LEU A 143 5.68 8.78 -16.41
N ASN A 144 5.39 7.46 -16.39
CA ASN A 144 5.20 6.68 -15.16
C ASN A 144 4.17 7.31 -14.21
N LYS A 145 3.04 7.77 -14.78
CA LYS A 145 1.96 8.48 -14.08
C LYS A 145 0.59 7.87 -14.39
N SER A 146 -0.35 8.06 -13.47
CA SER A 146 -1.76 7.69 -13.66
C SER A 146 -2.64 8.93 -13.70
N PHE A 147 -3.62 8.93 -14.60
CA PHE A 147 -4.59 10.00 -14.76
C PHE A 147 -6.00 9.43 -14.67
N ILE A 148 -6.91 10.11 -13.99
CA ILE A 148 -8.33 9.76 -13.93
C ILE A 148 -9.15 10.74 -14.79
N LEU A 149 -10.09 10.23 -15.58
CA LEU A 149 -10.98 11.08 -16.37
C LEU A 149 -12.05 11.70 -15.46
N LYS A 150 -11.98 13.01 -15.21
CA LYS A 150 -12.94 13.72 -14.34
C LYS A 150 -14.15 14.31 -15.07
N ALA A 151 -14.10 14.39 -16.41
CA ALA A 151 -15.17 14.94 -17.23
C ALA A 151 -15.14 14.38 -18.66
N SER A 152 -16.27 14.42 -19.36
CA SER A 152 -16.36 14.07 -20.79
C SER A 152 -16.09 15.30 -21.68
N PRO A 153 -15.53 15.12 -22.90
CA PRO A 153 -15.04 13.88 -23.50
C PRO A 153 -13.59 13.54 -23.08
N TYR A 154 -13.18 12.27 -23.22
CA TYR A 154 -11.82 11.80 -22.97
C TYR A 154 -10.77 12.32 -23.97
N SER A 155 -11.22 12.85 -25.11
CA SER A 155 -10.35 13.46 -26.14
C SER A 155 -9.77 14.81 -25.72
N THR A 156 -10.22 15.37 -24.58
CA THR A 156 -9.77 16.67 -24.06
C THR A 156 -8.83 16.47 -22.88
N LEU A 157 -7.57 16.92 -23.00
CA LEU A 157 -6.56 16.75 -21.95
C LEU A 157 -6.96 17.37 -20.59
N ALA A 158 -7.61 18.54 -20.59
CA ALA A 158 -8.04 19.22 -19.37
C ALA A 158 -9.07 18.43 -18.53
N ASN A 159 -9.72 17.45 -19.15
CA ASN A 159 -10.66 16.54 -18.50
C ASN A 159 -9.96 15.38 -17.76
N TRP A 160 -8.65 15.24 -17.91
CA TRP A 160 -7.85 14.26 -17.18
C TRP A 160 -7.20 14.92 -15.95
N GLN A 161 -7.33 14.28 -14.81
CA GLN A 161 -6.70 14.68 -13.56
C GLN A 161 -5.55 13.72 -13.25
N GLU A 162 -4.33 14.25 -13.10
CA GLU A 162 -3.22 13.45 -12.60
C GLU A 162 -3.52 13.00 -11.16
N LEU A 163 -3.37 11.70 -10.89
CA LEU A 163 -3.39 11.15 -9.55
C LEU A 163 -2.02 11.35 -8.92
N LEU A 164 -1.97 12.15 -7.87
CA LEU A 164 -0.74 12.35 -7.12
C LEU A 164 -0.31 11.01 -6.50
N SER A 165 0.85 10.53 -6.91
CA SER A 165 1.52 9.44 -6.21
C SER A 165 2.14 10.01 -4.93
N PRO A 166 2.23 9.25 -3.83
CA PRO A 166 3.01 9.67 -2.67
C PRO A 166 4.39 10.14 -3.13
N THR A 167 4.82 11.32 -2.71
CA THR A 167 6.24 11.68 -2.81
C THR A 167 6.99 10.73 -1.90
N ASP A 168 7.62 9.71 -2.47
CA ASP A 168 8.40 8.73 -1.73
C ASP A 168 9.32 9.41 -0.70
N ALA A 169 9.50 8.78 0.46
CA ALA A 169 10.18 9.34 1.64
C ALA A 169 11.65 9.77 1.41
N VAL A 170 12.24 9.45 0.25
CA VAL A 170 13.58 9.90 -0.16
C VAL A 170 13.49 10.40 -1.60
N THR A 171 13.53 11.72 -1.78
CA THR A 171 13.46 12.36 -3.10
C THR A 171 14.77 12.25 -3.88
N SER A 172 15.91 12.09 -3.18
CA SER A 172 17.22 11.88 -3.79
C SER A 172 18.21 11.28 -2.79
N VAL A 173 19.24 10.60 -3.32
CA VAL A 173 20.44 10.23 -2.55
C VAL A 173 21.63 10.90 -3.21
N ASN A 174 22.28 11.82 -2.49
CA ASN A 174 23.38 12.65 -3.02
C ASN A 174 23.05 13.31 -4.37
N GLY A 175 21.84 13.85 -4.51
CA GLY A 175 21.37 14.51 -5.74
C GLY A 175 20.96 13.59 -6.89
N SER A 176 21.11 12.27 -6.75
CA SER A 176 20.65 11.29 -7.74
C SER A 176 19.20 10.88 -7.49
N THR A 177 18.42 10.71 -8.56
CA THR A 177 16.99 10.32 -8.54
C THR A 177 16.73 9.09 -9.44
N GLY A 178 15.62 8.38 -9.24
CA GLY A 178 15.27 7.19 -10.02
C GLY A 178 15.95 5.89 -9.54
N ALA A 179 16.34 5.02 -10.47
CA ALA A 179 17.08 3.80 -10.15
C ALA A 179 18.55 4.13 -9.81
N VAL A 180 18.82 4.36 -8.52
CA VAL A 180 20.15 4.77 -8.05
C VAL A 180 21.04 3.54 -7.83
N SER A 181 22.08 3.39 -8.66
CA SER A 181 23.20 2.48 -8.40
C SER A 181 24.33 3.28 -7.76
N ILE A 182 24.59 3.05 -6.47
CA ILE A 182 25.62 3.79 -5.73
C ILE A 182 26.99 3.16 -5.99
N THR A 183 27.89 3.96 -6.56
CA THR A 183 29.33 3.65 -6.67
C THR A 183 30.11 4.45 -5.64
N LEU A 184 31.35 4.07 -5.37
CA LEU A 184 32.23 4.80 -4.46
C LEU A 184 32.39 6.29 -4.84
N ALA A 185 32.44 6.58 -6.15
CA ALA A 185 32.47 7.94 -6.68
C ALA A 185 31.20 8.74 -6.31
N GLY A 186 30.04 8.08 -6.28
CA GLY A 186 28.75 8.67 -5.92
C GLY A 186 28.57 8.96 -4.43
N LEU A 187 29.53 8.59 -3.56
CA LEU A 187 29.53 8.90 -2.13
C LEU A 187 30.51 10.03 -1.75
N GLY A 188 31.09 10.70 -2.76
CA GLY A 188 32.24 11.59 -2.53
C GLY A 188 33.51 10.82 -2.13
N GLY A 189 33.54 9.50 -2.36
CA GLY A 189 34.68 8.66 -2.06
C GLY A 189 35.87 9.08 -2.89
N VAL A 190 36.95 9.47 -2.19
CA VAL A 190 38.24 9.77 -2.80
C VAL A 190 38.70 8.54 -3.59
N ALA A 191 39.18 8.73 -4.83
CA ALA A 191 39.58 7.62 -5.70
C ALA A 191 40.58 6.70 -4.99
N SER A 192 40.59 5.40 -5.29
CA SER A 192 41.60 4.47 -4.72
C SER A 192 43.04 4.94 -4.96
N SER A 193 43.29 5.71 -6.02
CA SER A 193 44.57 6.37 -6.26
C SER A 193 44.94 7.39 -5.18
N THR A 194 43.97 8.08 -4.58
CA THR A 194 44.18 8.99 -3.45
C THR A 194 44.35 8.24 -2.13
N TYR A 195 43.68 7.09 -1.95
CA TYR A 195 44.02 6.19 -0.83
C TYR A 195 45.48 5.71 -0.93
N ASN A 196 45.95 5.39 -2.14
CA ASN A 196 47.34 5.01 -2.40
C ASN A 196 48.34 6.18 -2.35
N THR A 197 47.91 7.44 -2.24
CA THR A 197 48.83 8.54 -1.88
C THR A 197 49.22 8.52 -0.40
N HIS A 198 48.55 7.72 0.44
CA HIS A 198 48.99 7.49 1.83
C HIS A 198 50.21 6.58 1.97
N VAL A 199 50.64 5.91 0.89
CA VAL A 199 51.76 4.95 0.94
C VAL A 199 53.08 5.62 1.34
N SER A 200 53.18 6.95 1.19
CA SER A 200 54.30 7.77 1.66
C SER A 200 53.88 8.94 2.57
N SER A 201 52.60 8.99 3.00
CA SER A 201 52.09 10.10 3.81
C SER A 201 52.13 9.75 5.30
N ASN A 202 52.85 10.55 6.08
CA ASN A 202 52.84 10.51 7.54
C ASN A 202 51.66 11.30 8.15
N LEU A 203 50.70 11.74 7.33
CA LEU A 203 49.54 12.54 7.77
C LEU A 203 48.60 11.75 8.70
N HIS A 204 48.62 10.43 8.61
CA HIS A 204 47.87 9.54 9.51
C HIS A 204 48.53 9.39 10.88
N LEU A 205 49.78 9.85 11.05
CA LEU A 205 50.50 9.85 12.30
C LEU A 205 50.32 11.19 13.01
N THR A 206 50.11 11.16 14.31
CA THR A 206 50.15 12.38 15.14
C THR A 206 51.56 12.97 15.11
N GLU A 207 51.69 14.26 15.44
CA GLU A 207 52.99 14.92 15.56
C GLU A 207 53.92 14.17 16.53
N THR A 208 53.37 13.68 17.64
CA THR A 208 54.08 12.83 18.60
C THR A 208 54.62 11.54 17.95
N GLN A 209 53.81 10.83 17.17
CA GLN A 209 54.24 9.58 16.52
C GLN A 209 55.35 9.83 15.49
N ARG A 210 55.25 10.92 14.72
CA ARG A 210 56.31 11.32 13.78
C ARG A 210 57.61 11.65 14.51
N ASN A 211 57.52 12.37 15.62
CA ASN A 211 58.67 12.70 16.46
C ASN A 211 59.31 11.44 17.06
N VAL A 212 58.52 10.45 17.49
CA VAL A 212 59.06 9.18 18.00
C VAL A 212 59.84 8.45 16.91
N ILE A 213 59.27 8.26 15.72
CA ILE A 213 59.91 7.54 14.61
C ILE A 213 61.19 8.25 14.15
N ALA A 214 61.18 9.57 14.07
CA ALA A 214 62.35 10.37 13.67
C ALA A 214 63.53 10.27 14.66
N ASN A 215 63.26 9.94 15.91
CA ASN A 215 64.25 9.85 16.98
C ASN A 215 64.72 8.42 17.29
N ILE A 216 64.28 7.41 16.52
CA ILE A 216 64.80 6.04 16.64
C ILE A 216 66.24 6.01 16.11
N MET A 217 67.19 5.60 16.95
CA MET A 217 68.61 5.47 16.60
C MET A 217 69.07 4.02 16.71
N ASN A 218 69.81 3.53 15.71
CA ASN A 218 70.48 2.23 15.79
C ASN A 218 71.78 2.36 16.61
N SER A 219 71.91 1.60 17.70
CA SER A 219 73.17 1.46 18.44
C SER A 219 73.85 0.15 18.05
N ARG A 220 75.14 0.21 17.67
CA ARG A 220 75.94 -0.97 17.36
C ARG A 220 77.28 -0.90 18.08
N VAL A 221 77.54 -1.86 18.97
CA VAL A 221 78.87 -2.07 19.55
C VAL A 221 79.65 -2.97 18.59
N VAL A 222 80.74 -2.46 18.03
CA VAL A 222 81.64 -3.25 17.16
C VAL A 222 82.83 -3.68 18.00
N SER A 223 83.15 -4.97 17.96
CA SER A 223 84.30 -5.51 18.67
C SER A 223 85.50 -5.68 17.72
N GLY A 224 86.72 -5.52 18.26
CA GLY A 224 87.96 -5.70 17.51
C GLY A 224 88.46 -7.16 17.55
N ALA A 225 89.59 -7.44 16.90
CA ALA A 225 90.16 -8.79 16.76
C ALA A 225 90.60 -9.50 18.07
N GLY A 226 90.31 -8.92 19.25
CA GLY A 226 90.61 -9.48 20.57
C GLY A 226 89.41 -9.57 21.51
N SER A 227 88.18 -9.40 21.03
CA SER A 227 86.99 -9.62 21.86
C SER A 227 86.64 -11.09 21.99
N ASP A 228 86.44 -11.55 23.22
CA ASP A 228 85.89 -12.87 23.49
C ASP A 228 84.37 -12.79 23.67
N PHE A 229 83.64 -13.79 23.17
CA PHE A 229 82.20 -13.90 23.38
C PHE A 229 81.94 -14.93 24.47
N SER A 230 81.53 -14.46 25.64
CA SER A 230 81.20 -15.36 26.75
C SER A 230 80.01 -16.25 26.41
N THR A 231 80.09 -17.54 26.72
CA THR A 231 79.06 -18.55 26.42
C THR A 231 77.85 -18.49 27.35
N SER A 232 77.91 -17.68 28.41
CA SER A 232 76.80 -17.43 29.36
C SER A 232 77.01 -16.12 30.11
N GLN A 233 75.92 -15.55 30.65
CA GLN A 233 75.99 -14.37 31.52
C GLN A 233 76.87 -14.62 32.76
N SER A 234 76.78 -15.81 33.36
CA SER A 234 77.60 -16.17 34.53
C SER A 234 79.10 -16.22 34.22
N ALA A 235 79.48 -16.72 33.04
CA ALA A 235 80.87 -16.73 32.61
C ALA A 235 81.38 -15.32 32.30
N PHE A 236 80.53 -14.47 31.71
CA PHE A 236 80.82 -13.06 31.48
C PHE A 236 81.06 -12.33 32.81
N ASP A 237 80.10 -12.43 33.76
CA ASP A 237 80.17 -11.73 35.05
C ASP A 237 81.41 -12.12 35.87
N ALA A 238 81.85 -13.38 35.77
CA ALA A 238 83.06 -13.86 36.42
C ALA A 238 84.36 -13.37 35.76
N ALA A 239 84.33 -13.07 34.46
CA ALA A 239 85.51 -12.66 33.69
C ALA A 239 85.69 -11.13 33.64
N VAL A 240 84.63 -10.35 33.87
CA VAL A 240 84.71 -8.89 33.82
C VAL A 240 85.16 -8.27 35.14
N ILE A 241 85.91 -7.17 35.05
CA ILE A 241 86.13 -6.31 36.19
C ILE A 241 84.87 -5.48 36.42
N GLY A 242 84.19 -5.69 37.56
CA GLY A 242 83.01 -4.92 37.94
C GLY A 242 83.25 -3.42 37.87
N SER A 243 82.43 -2.71 37.09
CA SER A 243 82.58 -1.26 36.81
C SER A 243 83.91 -0.86 36.18
N GLY A 244 84.63 -1.80 35.54
CA GLY A 244 85.94 -1.56 34.91
C GLY A 244 85.91 -0.68 33.67
N LEU A 245 84.74 -0.47 33.06
CA LEU A 245 84.55 0.49 31.97
C LEU A 245 83.68 1.65 32.44
N LYS A 246 84.07 2.86 32.04
CA LYS A 246 83.22 4.06 32.09
C LYS A 246 82.65 4.29 30.70
N ILE A 247 81.33 4.38 30.62
CA ILE A 247 80.63 4.70 29.36
C ILE A 247 79.94 6.04 29.56
N ASN A 248 80.23 7.00 28.69
CA ASN A 248 79.55 8.29 28.63
C ASN A 248 78.77 8.38 27.33
N GLN A 249 77.46 8.60 27.42
CA GLN A 249 76.60 8.82 26.27
C GLN A 249 76.58 10.31 25.92
N VAL A 250 76.79 10.63 24.65
CA VAL A 250 76.69 11.99 24.12
C VAL A 250 75.72 11.97 22.93
N ILE A 251 74.69 12.81 22.98
CA ILE A 251 73.78 13.01 21.85
C ILE A 251 74.33 14.16 21.02
N ASP A 252 74.74 13.88 19.78
CA ASP A 252 75.12 14.91 18.81
C ASP A 252 73.88 15.35 18.03
N SER A 253 73.31 16.47 18.47
CA SER A 253 72.12 17.07 17.87
C SER A 253 72.40 17.82 16.56
N ASN A 254 73.66 17.88 16.10
CA ASN A 254 74.02 18.51 14.81
C ASN A 254 73.93 17.55 13.61
N TYR A 255 73.55 16.29 13.85
CA TYR A 255 73.32 15.29 12.79
C TYR A 255 71.82 15.00 12.65
N THR A 256 71.35 14.68 11.44
CA THR A 256 69.95 14.31 11.17
C THR A 256 69.92 12.94 10.48
N PRO A 257 69.38 11.89 11.12
CA PRO A 257 68.86 11.85 12.50
C PRO A 257 69.95 12.12 13.54
N GLN A 258 69.58 12.50 14.76
CA GLN A 258 70.57 12.72 15.83
C GLN A 258 71.45 11.48 15.98
N LEU A 259 72.72 11.68 16.31
CA LEU A 259 73.67 10.58 16.48
C LEU A 259 73.98 10.40 17.96
N ILE A 260 73.73 9.21 18.51
CA ILE A 260 74.31 8.85 19.81
C ILE A 260 75.75 8.39 19.61
N LYS A 261 76.67 9.06 20.30
CA LYS A 261 78.06 8.64 20.45
C LYS A 261 78.25 8.10 21.86
N TYR A 262 78.96 6.98 21.98
CA TYR A 262 79.39 6.45 23.26
C TYR A 262 80.90 6.63 23.37
N SER A 263 81.35 7.39 24.36
CA SER A 263 82.75 7.42 24.76
C SER A 263 82.96 6.33 25.80
N ILE A 264 83.81 5.36 25.48
CA ILE A 264 84.14 4.24 26.37
C ILE A 264 85.57 4.44 26.85
N GLY A 265 85.77 4.45 28.16
CA GLY A 265 87.08 4.49 28.80
C GLY A 265 87.22 3.35 29.81
N ILE A 266 88.45 3.02 30.17
CA ILE A 266 88.73 2.10 31.27
C ILE A 266 88.71 2.91 32.57
N ASP A 267 88.05 2.39 33.61
CA ASP A 267 88.06 3.01 34.93
C ASP A 267 89.47 2.95 35.51
N SER A 268 90.07 4.12 35.70
CA SER A 268 91.44 4.27 36.18
C SER A 268 91.64 3.70 37.59
N SER A 269 90.57 3.58 38.40
CA SER A 269 90.62 2.94 39.72
C SER A 269 90.65 1.41 39.66
N LYS A 270 90.40 0.84 38.48
CA LYS A 270 90.30 -0.61 38.24
C LYS A 270 91.46 -1.16 37.42
N VAL A 271 92.46 -0.33 37.11
CA VAL A 271 93.70 -0.71 36.44
C VAL A 271 94.92 -0.34 37.27
N LEU A 272 95.99 -1.12 37.13
CA LEU A 272 97.28 -0.76 37.71
C LEU A 272 97.86 0.44 36.95
N GLN A 273 98.17 1.49 37.69
CA GLN A 273 98.87 2.68 37.21
C GLN A 273 100.33 2.63 37.68
N PRO A 274 101.23 3.45 37.12
CA PRO A 274 102.63 3.51 37.56
C PRO A 274 102.83 3.77 39.06
N THR A 275 101.81 4.32 39.74
CA THR A 275 101.80 4.61 41.18
C THR A 275 100.92 3.66 42.00
N SER A 276 100.34 2.62 41.40
CA SER A 276 99.55 1.63 42.13
C SER A 276 100.43 0.79 43.07
N ILE A 277 100.02 0.67 44.33
CA ILE A 277 100.64 -0.23 45.29
C ILE A 277 100.15 -1.65 45.00
N ILE A 278 101.04 -2.51 44.52
CA ILE A 278 100.77 -3.94 44.36
C ILE A 278 100.91 -4.57 45.74
N ASP A 279 99.79 -4.79 46.43
CA ASP A 279 99.81 -5.47 47.73
C ASP A 279 99.93 -6.98 47.51
N GLY A 280 101.18 -7.48 47.59
CA GLY A 280 101.48 -8.89 47.81
C GLY A 280 102.45 -9.55 46.82
N GLY A 281 103.76 -9.49 47.10
CA GLY A 281 104.70 -10.53 46.66
C GLY A 281 106.09 -10.07 46.23
N THR A 282 107.12 -10.65 46.85
CA THR A 282 108.52 -10.57 46.44
C THR A 282 108.72 -11.45 45.19
N TYR A 283 109.05 -10.82 44.05
CA TYR A 283 109.36 -11.38 42.72
C TYR A 283 108.31 -12.28 42.05
#